data_AF-A0A9P5Z7Q1-F1
#
_entry.id   AF-A0A9P5Z7Q1-F1
#
_cell.length_a   1.000
_cell.length_b   1.000
_cell.length_c   1.000
_cell.angle_alpha   90.00
_cell.angle_beta   90.00
_cell.angle_gamma   90.00
#
_symmetry.space_group_name_H-M   'P 1'
#
loop_
_entity.id
_entity.type
_entity.pdbx_description
1 polymer ?
#
loop_
_entity_poly.entity_id
_entity_poly.type
_entity_poly.pdbx_seq_one_letter_code
_entity_poly.pdbx_strand_id
1 'polypeptide(L)'
;PSIGIWTSTLGRIIIREIVEVRIPQWPTDPHDSHVDCWTHSLQGILTLLIASTGWGKIATFLGPILVLQHLLQYPNPAIRNIPPKPGALIVTPFIELGNAHAREISQLGLRVVTFSAETLTEASDNG
;
A
#
# COMPACT_ATOMS: atom_id res chain seq x y z
N PRO A 1 -21.97 -12.71 8.93
CA PRO A 1 -21.15 -11.76 8.14
C PRO A 1 -20.85 -12.33 6.76
N SER A 2 -21.25 -11.66 5.68
CA SER A 2 -20.81 -12.06 4.34
C SER A 2 -19.29 -12.03 4.30
N ILE A 3 -18.67 -13.10 3.80
CA ILE A 3 -17.24 -13.13 3.53
C ILE A 3 -16.98 -12.07 2.47
N GLY A 4 -16.22 -11.04 2.83
CA GLY A 4 -15.89 -9.95 1.91
C GLY A 4 -15.02 -10.45 0.76
N ILE A 5 -15.22 -9.90 -0.44
CA ILE A 5 -14.56 -10.38 -1.67
C ILE A 5 -13.03 -10.42 -1.53
N TRP A 6 -12.46 -9.47 -0.80
CA TRP A 6 -11.02 -9.36 -0.62
C TRP A 6 -10.43 -10.48 0.23
N THR A 7 -11.16 -10.98 1.23
CA THR A 7 -10.68 -12.07 2.09
C THR A 7 -10.97 -13.46 1.51
N SER A 8 -11.66 -13.53 0.38
CA SER A 8 -11.90 -14.76 -0.36
C SER A 8 -10.66 -15.26 -1.12
N THR A 9 -10.66 -16.53 -1.52
CA THR A 9 -9.62 -17.11 -2.40
C THR A 9 -9.47 -16.33 -3.70
N LEU A 10 -10.60 -15.93 -4.31
CA LEU A 10 -10.59 -15.13 -5.55
C LEU A 10 -9.93 -13.76 -5.32
N GLY A 11 -10.25 -13.09 -4.22
CA GLY A 11 -9.63 -11.81 -3.86
C GLY A 11 -8.12 -11.92 -3.69
N ARG A 12 -7.65 -12.98 -3.03
CA ARG A 12 -6.22 -13.27 -2.88
C ARG A 12 -5.51 -13.49 -4.22
N ILE A 13 -6.14 -14.24 -5.14
CA ILE A 13 -5.61 -14.48 -6.49
C ILE A 13 -5.48 -13.16 -7.25
N ILE A 14 -6.54 -12.35 -7.28
CA ILE A 14 -6.55 -11.04 -7.95
C ILE A 14 -5.43 -10.14 -7.41
N ILE A 15 -5.26 -10.08 -6.08
CA ILE A 15 -4.21 -9.27 -5.45
C ILE A 15 -2.82 -9.71 -5.94
N ARG A 16 -2.54 -11.02 -5.96
CA ARG A 16 -1.23 -11.54 -6.39
C ARG A 16 -0.93 -11.19 -7.84
N GLU A 17 -1.86 -11.50 -8.74
CA GLU A 17 -1.72 -11.22 -10.17
C GLU A 17 -1.42 -9.73 -10.43
N ILE A 18 -2.13 -8.84 -9.75
CA ILE A 18 -1.92 -7.40 -9.88
C ILE A 18 -0.52 -6.99 -9.37
N VAL A 19 -0.14 -7.50 -8.20
CA VAL A 19 1.13 -7.13 -7.56
C VAL A 19 2.33 -7.63 -8.38
N GLU A 20 2.27 -8.85 -8.90
CA GLU A 20 3.30 -9.43 -9.77
C GLU A 20 3.51 -8.58 -11.04
N VAL A 21 2.43 -8.08 -11.63
CA VAL A 21 2.50 -7.16 -12.79
C VAL A 21 3.08 -5.80 -12.41
N ARG A 22 2.76 -5.28 -11.21
CA ARG A 22 3.15 -3.92 -10.79
C ARG A 22 4.57 -3.84 -10.21
N ILE A 23 5.10 -4.92 -9.65
CA ILE A 23 6.43 -4.96 -9.04
C ILE A 23 7.19 -6.21 -9.53
N PRO A 24 7.58 -6.25 -10.82
CA PRO A 24 8.31 -7.38 -11.39
C PRO A 24 9.70 -7.60 -10.75
N GLN A 25 10.25 -6.57 -10.10
CA GLN A 25 11.54 -6.62 -9.43
C GLN A 25 11.52 -7.29 -8.05
N TRP A 26 10.35 -7.69 -7.52
CA TRP A 26 10.34 -8.46 -6.28
C TRP A 26 10.92 -9.86 -6.55
N PRO A 27 12.06 -10.22 -5.90
CA PRO A 27 12.83 -11.41 -6.26
C PRO A 27 12.11 -12.73 -5.95
N THR A 28 11.00 -12.66 -5.20
CA THR A 28 10.10 -13.76 -4.86
C THR A 28 8.67 -13.25 -4.91
N ASP A 29 7.72 -14.14 -5.20
CA ASP A 29 6.29 -13.87 -5.09
C ASP A 29 5.96 -13.19 -3.76
N PRO A 30 4.93 -12.33 -3.71
CA PRO A 30 4.54 -11.70 -2.46
C PRO A 30 4.23 -12.77 -1.40
N HIS A 31 5.00 -12.74 -0.31
CA HIS A 31 4.82 -13.69 0.79
C HIS A 31 3.37 -13.68 1.29
N ASP A 32 2.84 -14.84 1.68
CA ASP A 32 1.43 -15.02 2.07
C ASP A 32 0.98 -14.02 3.14
N SER A 33 1.85 -13.74 4.10
CA SER A 33 1.60 -12.76 5.16
C SER A 33 1.44 -11.32 4.65
N HIS A 34 2.10 -10.94 3.55
CA HIS A 34 1.86 -9.66 2.91
C HIS A 34 0.45 -9.63 2.31
N VAL A 35 0.07 -10.69 1.59
CA VAL A 35 -1.26 -10.83 1.00
C VAL A 35 -2.33 -10.81 2.08
N ASP A 36 -2.12 -11.47 3.22
CA ASP A 36 -3.02 -11.42 4.37
C ASP A 36 -3.25 -9.97 4.83
N CYS A 37 -2.18 -9.21 5.03
CA CYS A 37 -2.25 -7.79 5.41
C CYS A 37 -3.02 -6.96 4.37
N TRP A 38 -2.80 -7.23 3.08
CA TRP A 38 -3.47 -6.50 2.00
C TRP A 38 -4.95 -6.82 1.91
N THR A 39 -5.32 -8.10 2.02
CA THR A 39 -6.72 -8.53 2.00
C THR A 39 -7.52 -7.89 3.14
N HIS A 40 -6.92 -7.83 4.34
CA HIS A 40 -7.53 -7.17 5.49
C HIS A 40 -7.68 -5.65 5.26
N SER A 41 -6.62 -5.00 4.78
CA SER A 41 -6.63 -3.55 4.54
C SER A 41 -7.66 -3.16 3.49
N LEU A 42 -7.74 -3.89 2.37
CA LEU A 42 -8.71 -3.68 1.30
C LEU A 42 -10.15 -3.97 1.75
N GLN A 43 -10.33 -4.88 2.70
CA GLN A 43 -11.62 -5.17 3.32
C GLN A 43 -12.03 -4.16 4.40
N GLY A 44 -11.14 -3.25 4.80
CA GLY A 44 -11.36 -2.30 5.90
C GLY A 44 -11.24 -2.93 7.29
N ILE A 45 -10.51 -4.05 7.42
CA ILE A 45 -10.27 -4.74 8.68
C ILE A 45 -9.02 -4.17 9.35
N LEU A 46 -9.16 -3.70 10.59
CA LEU A 46 -8.04 -3.22 11.40
C LEU A 46 -7.04 -4.35 11.64
N THR A 47 -5.76 -4.09 11.36
CA THR A 47 -4.69 -5.10 11.46
C THR A 47 -3.54 -4.57 12.31
N LEU A 48 -3.08 -5.38 13.27
CA LEU A 48 -1.84 -5.19 14.00
C LEU A 48 -0.79 -6.17 13.47
N LEU A 49 0.27 -5.65 12.86
CA LEU A 49 1.37 -6.46 12.35
C LEU A 49 2.56 -6.40 13.31
N ILE A 50 3.00 -7.56 13.80
CA ILE A 50 4.24 -7.72 14.55
C ILE A 50 5.21 -8.49 13.66
N ALA A 51 6.29 -7.84 13.23
CA ALA A 51 7.26 -8.44 12.32
C ALA A 51 8.69 -7.92 12.59
N SER A 52 9.68 -8.79 12.38
CA SER A 52 11.10 -8.47 12.55
C SER A 52 11.58 -7.36 11.61
N THR A 53 12.71 -6.74 11.94
CA THR A 53 13.43 -5.87 10.99
C THR A 53 13.84 -6.67 9.76
N GLY A 54 13.84 -6.03 8.59
CA GLY A 54 14.13 -6.71 7.31
C GLY A 54 12.99 -7.55 6.73
N TRP A 55 11.88 -7.76 7.45
CA TRP A 55 10.73 -8.53 6.96
C TRP A 55 9.99 -7.91 5.76
N GLY A 56 10.26 -6.64 5.43
CA GLY A 56 9.56 -5.95 4.34
C GLY A 56 8.26 -5.27 4.75
N LYS A 57 8.14 -4.82 6.01
CA LYS A 57 6.95 -4.14 6.56
C LYS A 57 6.43 -2.98 5.70
N ILE A 58 7.28 -2.34 4.92
CA ILE A 58 6.86 -1.27 4.01
C ILE A 58 5.87 -1.79 2.97
N ALA A 59 6.10 -3.00 2.46
CA ALA A 59 5.23 -3.63 1.47
C ALA A 59 3.78 -3.80 1.96
N THR A 60 3.55 -3.98 3.27
CA THR A 60 2.20 -4.27 3.80
C THR A 60 1.23 -3.11 3.69
N PHE A 61 1.71 -1.87 3.73
CA PHE A 61 0.82 -0.70 3.57
C PHE A 61 0.85 -0.12 2.14
N LEU A 62 1.77 -0.55 1.28
CA LEU A 62 1.80 -0.12 -0.13
C LEU A 62 0.98 -1.00 -1.05
N GLY A 63 0.96 -2.32 -0.82
CA GLY A 63 0.22 -3.27 -1.66
C GLY A 63 -1.23 -2.87 -1.92
N PRO A 64 -2.02 -2.43 -0.91
CA PRO A 64 -3.41 -2.02 -1.14
C PRO A 64 -3.51 -0.84 -2.11
N ILE A 65 -2.61 0.14 -2.04
CA ILE A 65 -2.61 1.30 -2.94
C ILE A 65 -2.31 0.88 -4.37
N LEU A 66 -1.33 0.00 -4.56
CA LEU A 66 -0.98 -0.53 -5.88
C LEU A 66 -2.14 -1.32 -6.50
N VAL A 67 -2.81 -2.15 -5.69
CA VAL A 67 -3.99 -2.91 -6.13
C VAL A 67 -5.12 -1.97 -6.56
N LEU A 68 -5.46 -0.98 -5.72
CA LEU A 68 -6.54 -0.04 -6.03
C LEU A 68 -6.23 0.82 -7.26
N GLN A 69 -4.99 1.30 -7.40
CA GLN A 69 -4.57 2.07 -8.57
C GLN A 69 -4.62 1.25 -9.86
N HIS A 70 -4.19 -0.02 -9.79
CA HIS A 70 -4.31 -0.92 -10.94
C HIS A 70 -5.77 -1.10 -11.35
N LEU A 71 -6.67 -1.34 -10.38
CA LEU A 71 -8.09 -1.56 -10.66
C LEU A 71 -8.83 -0.32 -11.17
N LEU A 72 -8.32 0.88 -10.92
CA LEU A 72 -8.81 2.10 -11.55
C LEU A 72 -8.47 2.16 -13.05
N GLN A 73 -7.31 1.60 -13.45
CA GLN A 73 -6.87 1.56 -14.85
C GLN A 73 -7.43 0.34 -15.60
N TYR A 74 -7.51 -0.80 -14.91
CA TYR A 74 -7.93 -2.09 -15.43
C TYR A 74 -9.03 -2.67 -14.50
N PRO A 75 -10.29 -2.23 -14.66
CA PRO A 75 -11.38 -2.67 -13.78
C PRO A 75 -11.61 -4.18 -13.85
N ASN A 76 -11.77 -4.82 -12.69
CA ASN A 76 -12.15 -6.23 -12.57
C ASN A 76 -13.64 -6.32 -12.18
N PRO A 77 -14.51 -6.99 -12.96
CA PRO A 77 -15.96 -7.10 -12.66
C PRO A 77 -16.30 -7.72 -11.30
N ALA A 78 -15.41 -8.55 -10.75
CA ALA A 78 -15.60 -9.18 -9.44
C ALA A 78 -15.40 -8.18 -8.29
N ILE A 79 -14.67 -7.08 -8.51
CA ILE A 79 -14.37 -6.07 -7.51
C ILE A 79 -15.19 -4.81 -7.79
N ARG A 80 -15.97 -4.37 -6.81
CA ARG A 80 -16.82 -3.17 -6.89
C ARG A 80 -16.34 -2.11 -5.90
N ASN A 81 -16.78 -0.88 -6.11
CA ASN A 81 -16.59 0.25 -5.18
C ASN A 81 -15.12 0.62 -4.93
N ILE A 82 -14.30 0.70 -5.98
CA ILE A 82 -12.93 1.20 -5.88
C ILE A 82 -12.97 2.72 -5.61
N PRO A 83 -12.25 3.23 -4.59
CA PRO A 83 -12.17 4.67 -4.35
C PRO A 83 -11.48 5.37 -5.54
N PRO A 84 -11.97 6.54 -5.99
CA PRO A 84 -11.44 7.20 -7.19
C PRO A 84 -10.04 7.79 -6.99
N LYS A 85 -9.60 7.97 -5.74
CA LYS A 85 -8.28 8.50 -5.37
C LYS A 85 -7.72 7.70 -4.20
N PRO A 86 -7.19 6.49 -4.43
CA PRO A 86 -6.58 5.70 -3.38
C PRO A 86 -5.34 6.40 -2.83
N GLY A 87 -5.23 6.48 -1.51
CA GLY A 87 -4.11 7.07 -0.81
C GLY A 87 -3.92 6.43 0.56
N ALA A 88 -2.71 6.55 1.10
CA ALA A 88 -2.37 6.09 2.44
C ALA A 88 -1.77 7.25 3.23
N LEU A 89 -2.16 7.37 4.50
CA LEU A 89 -1.49 8.23 5.47
C LEU A 89 -0.59 7.35 6.32
N ILE A 90 0.71 7.63 6.29
CA ILE A 90 1.71 6.90 7.06
C ILE A 90 2.26 7.85 8.11
N VAL A 91 2.16 7.44 9.37
CA VAL A 91 2.73 8.17 10.50
C VAL A 91 4.02 7.47 10.90
N THR A 92 5.14 8.19 10.80
CA THR A 92 6.46 7.70 11.23
C THR A 92 6.98 8.53 12.39
N PRO A 93 7.66 7.92 13.37
CA PRO A 93 8.18 8.64 14.53
C PRO A 93 9.40 9.52 14.23
N PHE A 94 10.14 9.25 13.15
CA PHE A 94 11.36 9.97 12.77
C PHE A 94 11.28 10.50 11.35
N ILE A 95 11.81 11.70 11.13
CA ILE A 95 11.81 12.39 9.83
C ILE A 95 12.67 11.62 8.83
N GLU A 96 13.85 11.18 9.23
CA GLU A 96 14.81 10.47 8.38
C GLU A 96 14.23 9.14 7.89
N LEU A 97 13.51 8.44 8.77
CA LEU A 97 12.82 7.20 8.44
C LEU A 97 11.66 7.45 7.47
N GLY A 98 10.84 8.48 7.72
CA GLY A 98 9.78 8.89 6.81
C GLY A 98 10.30 9.24 5.42
N ASN A 99 11.41 9.99 5.36
CA ASN A 99 12.09 10.36 4.12
C ASN A 99 12.71 9.15 3.40
N ALA A 100 13.26 8.18 4.13
CA ALA A 100 13.75 6.93 3.56
C ALA A 100 12.62 6.13 2.91
N HIS A 101 11.50 5.95 3.61
CA HIS A 101 10.31 5.30 3.04
C HIS A 101 9.78 6.06 1.82
N ALA A 102 9.71 7.39 1.88
CA ALA A 102 9.20 8.20 0.77
C ALA A 102 10.02 8.01 -0.52
N ARG A 103 11.36 7.89 -0.41
CA ARG A 103 12.22 7.59 -1.55
C ARG A 103 11.94 6.21 -2.15
N GLU A 104 11.86 5.18 -1.31
CA GLU A 104 11.56 3.81 -1.76
C GLU A 104 10.18 3.73 -2.44
N ILE A 105 9.18 4.37 -1.85
CA ILE A 105 7.82 4.40 -2.39
C ILE A 105 7.78 5.13 -3.75
N SER A 106 8.52 6.23 -3.87
CA SER A 106 8.60 6.99 -5.13
C SER A 106 9.24 6.18 -6.24
N GLN A 107 10.22 5.32 -5.93
CA GLN A 107 10.82 4.38 -6.90
C GLN A 107 9.83 3.33 -7.41
N LEU A 108 8.76 3.05 -6.67
CA LEU A 108 7.65 2.18 -7.10
C LEU A 108 6.59 2.93 -7.95
N GLY A 109 6.88 4.18 -8.34
CA GLY A 109 6.00 4.99 -9.18
C GLY A 109 4.79 5.58 -8.44
N LEU A 110 4.81 5.56 -7.11
CA LEU A 110 3.78 6.17 -6.28
C LEU A 110 4.14 7.62 -5.96
N ARG A 111 3.16 8.52 -6.04
CA ARG A 111 3.34 9.91 -5.61
C ARG A 111 3.30 9.98 -4.08
N VAL A 112 4.35 10.53 -3.48
CA VAL A 112 4.49 10.70 -2.03
C VAL A 112 4.74 12.16 -1.69
N VAL A 113 4.19 12.58 -0.55
CA VAL A 113 4.50 13.86 0.08
C VAL A 113 4.85 13.57 1.54
N THR A 114 5.92 14.18 2.04
CA THR A 114 6.31 14.10 3.45
C THR A 114 5.98 15.41 4.15
N PHE A 115 5.43 15.31 5.36
CA PHE A 115 5.10 16.46 6.20
C PHE A 115 5.95 16.39 7.47
N SER A 116 6.76 17.42 7.72
CA SER A 116 7.51 17.62 8.95
C SER A 116 7.35 19.07 9.40
N ALA A 117 7.76 19.39 10.63
CA ALA A 117 7.74 20.77 11.11
C ALA A 117 8.57 21.70 10.19
N GLU A 118 9.68 21.20 9.67
CA GLU A 118 10.56 21.90 8.73
C GLU A 118 9.86 22.18 7.39
N THR A 119 9.29 21.16 6.73
CA THR A 119 8.63 21.35 5.43
C THR A 119 7.37 22.21 5.53
N LEU A 120 6.69 22.20 6.68
CA LEU A 120 5.57 23.09 6.95
C LEU A 120 6.00 24.54 7.15
N THR A 121 7.15 24.77 7.80
CA THR A 121 7.71 26.11 8.01
C THR A 121 8.14 26.69 6.66
N GLU A 122 8.88 25.93 5.86
CA GLU A 122 9.30 26.34 4.51
C GLU A 122 8.12 26.65 3.58
N ALA A 123 7.05 25.84 3.63
CA ALA A 123 5.86 26.09 2.83
C ALA A 123 5.09 27.34 3.29
N SER A 124 5.11 27.63 4.59
CA SER A 124 4.50 28.84 5.17
C SER A 124 5.27 30.11 4.81
N ASP A 125 6.60 30.02 4.70
CA ASP A 125 7.44 31.18 4.38
C ASP A 125 7.42 31.55 2.89
N ASN A 126 7.06 30.60 2.01
CA ASN A 126 7.05 30.76 0.56
C ASN A 126 5.65 30.95 -0.05
N GLY A 127 4.59 31.06 0.77
CA GLY A 127 3.20 31.27 0.37
C GLY A 127 2.66 32.64 0.78
#